data_AF-A0A8D8FIJ9-F1
#
_entry.id   AF-A0A8D8FIJ9-F1
#
_cell.length_a   1.000
_cell.length_b   1.000
_cell.length_c   1.000
_cell.angle_alpha   90.00
_cell.angle_beta   90.00
_cell.angle_gamma   90.00
#
_symmetry.space_group_name_H-M   'P 1'
#
loop_
_entity.id
_entity.type
_entity.pdbx_description
1 polymer ?
#
loop_
_entity_poly.entity_id
_entity_poly.type
_entity_poly.pdbx_seq_one_letter_code
_entity_poly.pdbx_strand_id
1 'polypeptide(L)'
;MPEGDNIQPDGNLLYERLLQQNERLEAQNARMMEMLERFNLQDGSSRTSNGPEFIIETLASNIREFVYDPDNGLVFDRWYRKYEDLFLKDGAKLDDAAKVRLLLRSLNVAVHDKYVNFVLPKHPRDIEFKETVKKLTELFSVQASLFSKRYQCFQLSKSESDDFVTYAGIVNKHCEDFELKKLTADQFKSLLFICGLRSSRDADIRTRLLSMLEVNA
;
A
#
# COMPACT_ATOMS: atom_id res chain seq x y z
N MET A 1 29.59 69.96 -68.94
CA MET A 1 28.12 69.81 -68.91
C MET A 1 27.80 68.36 -68.61
N PRO A 2 26.80 68.05 -67.76
CA PRO A 2 26.64 66.76 -67.11
C PRO A 2 25.56 65.90 -67.76
N GLU A 3 25.83 64.61 -67.96
CA GLU A 3 24.83 63.55 -68.17
C GLU A 3 25.49 62.29 -67.57
N GLY A 4 25.06 61.67 -66.48
CA GLY A 4 23.71 61.39 -66.02
C GLY A 4 23.66 59.87 -65.81
N ASP A 5 24.28 59.39 -64.73
CA ASP A 5 24.24 57.97 -64.32
C ASP A 5 22.78 57.53 -64.17
N ASN A 6 22.30 56.69 -65.08
CA ASN A 6 20.97 56.09 -65.02
C ASN A 6 21.11 54.62 -64.65
N ILE A 7 21.14 54.35 -63.34
CA ILE A 7 21.11 52.99 -62.78
C ILE A 7 19.65 52.51 -62.83
N GLN A 8 19.33 51.68 -63.82
CA GLN A 8 18.02 51.02 -63.93
C GLN A 8 18.14 49.64 -63.27
N PRO A 9 17.31 49.29 -62.25
CA PRO A 9 17.44 48.02 -61.56
C PRO A 9 16.94 46.88 -62.45
N ASP A 10 17.79 45.89 -62.65
CA ASP A 10 17.56 44.71 -63.47
C ASP A 10 16.43 43.87 -62.85
N GLY A 11 15.21 44.00 -63.38
CA GLY A 11 14.00 43.36 -62.85
C GLY A 11 14.08 41.83 -62.79
N ASN A 12 14.93 41.23 -63.64
CA ASN A 12 15.18 39.79 -63.65
C ASN A 12 15.99 39.35 -62.42
N LEU A 13 16.97 40.15 -62.00
CA LEU A 13 17.78 39.89 -60.80
C LEU A 13 16.94 40.02 -59.52
N LEU A 14 15.97 40.93 -59.50
CA LEU A 14 15.03 41.09 -58.38
C LEU A 14 14.10 39.87 -58.25
N TYR A 15 13.61 39.35 -59.38
CA TYR A 15 12.75 38.16 -59.39
C TYR A 15 13.50 36.90 -58.94
N GLU A 16 14.73 36.69 -59.43
CA GLU A 16 15.59 35.60 -58.97
C GLU A 16 15.89 35.69 -57.47
N ARG A 17 16.11 36.90 -56.96
CA ARG A 17 16.37 37.11 -55.53
C ARG A 17 15.12 36.84 -54.67
N LEU A 18 13.92 37.13 -55.19
CA LEU A 18 12.64 36.85 -54.53
C LEU A 18 12.35 35.34 -54.48
N LEU A 19 12.57 34.63 -55.59
CA LEU A 19 12.46 33.17 -55.65
C LEU A 19 13.43 32.49 -54.69
N GLN A 20 14.70 32.93 -54.69
CA GLN A 20 15.71 32.39 -53.78
C GLN A 20 15.38 32.70 -52.30
N GLN A 21 14.75 33.85 -52.01
CA GLN A 21 14.27 34.16 -50.66
C GLN A 21 13.14 33.24 -50.23
N ASN A 22 12.21 32.91 -51.13
CA ASN A 22 11.07 32.05 -50.83
C ASN A 22 11.50 30.60 -50.58
N GLU A 23 12.43 30.06 -51.40
CA GLU A 23 13.01 28.73 -51.17
C GLU A 23 13.75 28.63 -49.84
N ARG A 24 14.46 29.70 -49.42
CA ARG A 24 15.15 29.74 -48.13
C ARG A 24 14.17 29.73 -46.96
N LEU A 25 13.04 30.43 -47.08
CA LEU A 25 11.97 30.42 -46.10
C LEU A 25 11.33 29.03 -45.98
N GLU A 26 11.05 28.37 -47.10
CA GLU A 26 10.52 27.01 -47.12
C GLU A 26 11.52 26.01 -46.52
N ALA A 27 12.80 26.10 -46.87
CA ALA A 27 13.84 25.25 -46.29
C ALA A 27 14.02 25.49 -44.78
N GLN A 28 13.87 26.74 -44.32
CA GLN A 28 13.92 27.08 -42.90
C GLN A 28 12.70 26.52 -42.15
N ASN A 29 11.51 26.62 -42.73
CA ASN A 29 10.27 26.05 -42.17
C ASN A 29 10.32 24.52 -42.15
N ALA A 30 10.86 23.88 -43.19
CA ALA A 30 11.05 22.43 -43.23
C ALA A 30 12.04 21.96 -42.16
N ARG A 31 13.16 22.67 -41.96
CA ARG A 31 14.11 22.38 -40.87
C ARG A 31 13.50 22.60 -39.49
N MET A 32 12.62 23.59 -39.33
CA MET A 32 11.91 23.83 -38.09
C MET A 32 10.89 22.73 -37.80
N MET A 33 10.16 22.26 -38.81
CA MET A 33 9.29 21.09 -38.70
C MET A 33 10.06 19.81 -38.41
N GLU A 34 11.21 19.57 -39.06
CA GLU A 34 12.05 18.41 -38.76
C GLU A 34 12.59 18.47 -37.32
N MET A 35 12.95 19.67 -36.83
CA MET A 35 13.38 19.87 -35.45
C MET A 35 12.24 19.64 -34.46
N LEU A 36 11.01 20.07 -34.79
CA LEU A 36 9.80 19.80 -33.99
C LEU A 36 9.42 18.31 -34.02
N GLU A 37 9.52 17.63 -35.15
CA GLU A 37 9.31 16.18 -35.26
C GLU A 37 10.36 15.41 -34.47
N ARG A 38 11.65 15.80 -34.55
CA ARG A 38 12.72 15.22 -33.73
C ARG A 38 12.48 15.47 -32.24
N PHE A 39 12.00 16.64 -31.86
CA PHE A 39 11.64 16.96 -30.48
C PHE A 39 10.45 16.12 -30.00
N ASN A 40 9.41 15.94 -30.82
CA ASN A 40 8.27 15.06 -30.52
C ASN A 40 8.67 13.57 -30.47
N LEU A 41 9.59 13.11 -31.33
CA LEU A 41 10.11 11.74 -31.31
C LEU A 41 11.03 11.50 -30.09
N GLN A 42 11.73 12.53 -29.63
CA GLN A 42 12.57 12.48 -28.45
C GLN A 42 11.74 12.54 -27.15
N ASP A 43 10.61 13.26 -27.16
CA ASP A 43 9.62 13.21 -26.09
C ASP A 43 8.79 11.90 -26.12
N GLY A 44 8.68 11.25 -27.28
CA GLY A 44 8.18 9.88 -27.43
C GLY A 44 9.09 8.80 -26.84
N SER A 45 10.33 9.15 -26.42
CA SER A 45 11.23 8.27 -25.66
C SER A 45 11.24 8.57 -24.15
N SER A 46 10.44 9.54 -23.71
CA SER A 46 10.21 9.81 -22.30
C SER A 46 9.20 8.83 -21.71
N ARG A 47 9.72 7.70 -21.22
CA ARG A 47 9.07 6.78 -20.27
C ARG A 47 7.88 6.02 -20.86
N THR A 48 8.09 4.74 -21.16
CA THR A 48 7.02 3.76 -20.96
C THR A 48 6.60 3.80 -19.48
N SER A 49 5.67 4.68 -19.16
CA SER A 49 5.09 5.00 -17.85
C SER A 49 4.20 3.88 -17.31
N ASN A 50 4.47 2.63 -17.69
CA ASN A 50 3.67 1.45 -17.38
C ASN A 50 4.53 0.21 -17.05
N GLY A 51 5.82 0.38 -16.76
CA GLY A 51 6.64 -0.72 -16.25
C GLY A 51 6.18 -1.15 -14.85
N PRO A 52 6.25 -2.45 -14.49
CA PRO A 52 5.87 -2.92 -13.15
C PRO A 52 6.63 -2.20 -12.04
N GLU A 53 7.86 -1.76 -12.28
CA GLU A 53 8.67 -1.00 -11.31
C GLU A 53 8.11 0.41 -11.03
N PHE A 54 7.58 1.10 -12.06
CA PHE A 54 6.93 2.41 -11.88
C PHE A 54 5.62 2.29 -11.08
N ILE A 55 4.86 1.21 -11.33
CA ILE A 55 3.66 0.89 -10.56
C ILE A 55 4.04 0.61 -9.11
N ILE A 56 5.08 -0.21 -8.86
CA ILE A 56 5.58 -0.48 -7.51
C ILE A 56 6.00 0.81 -6.80
N GLU A 57 6.73 1.71 -7.47
CA GLU A 57 7.19 2.96 -6.87
C GLU A 57 6.03 3.92 -6.54
N THR A 58 5.05 4.01 -7.43
CA THR A 58 3.82 4.80 -7.22
C THR A 58 2.98 4.22 -6.08
N LEU A 59 2.84 2.90 -5.99
CA LEU A 59 2.11 2.24 -4.91
C LEU A 59 2.86 2.36 -3.58
N ALA A 60 4.19 2.20 -3.60
CA ALA A 60 5.04 2.29 -2.41
C ALA A 60 4.98 3.68 -1.76
N SER A 61 4.93 4.75 -2.55
CA SER A 61 4.84 6.12 -2.01
C SER A 61 3.52 6.40 -1.28
N ASN A 62 2.47 5.63 -1.57
CA ASN A 62 1.17 5.72 -0.91
C ASN A 62 1.05 4.85 0.35
N ILE A 63 2.01 3.95 0.57
CA ILE A 63 2.05 3.08 1.74
C ILE A 63 2.96 3.72 2.80
N ARG A 64 2.44 3.86 4.03
CA ARG A 64 3.29 4.24 5.16
C ARG A 64 4.08 3.03 5.64
N GLU A 65 5.34 3.24 5.99
CA GLU A 65 6.19 2.19 6.57
C GLU A 65 5.51 1.55 7.79
N PHE A 66 5.57 0.23 7.85
CA PHE A 66 5.10 -0.56 8.99
C PHE A 66 6.18 -0.67 10.05
N VAL A 67 5.83 -0.27 11.26
CA VAL A 67 6.62 -0.45 12.47
C VAL A 67 5.81 -1.32 13.43
N TYR A 68 6.41 -2.41 13.91
CA TYR A 68 5.78 -3.27 14.89
C TYR A 68 5.93 -2.70 16.30
N ASP A 69 4.80 -2.36 16.91
CA ASP A 69 4.70 -1.90 18.29
C ASP A 69 3.36 -2.40 18.87
N PRO A 70 3.35 -3.57 19.53
CA PRO A 70 2.13 -4.16 20.05
C PRO A 70 1.52 -3.34 21.20
N ASP A 71 2.33 -2.60 21.97
CA ASP A 71 1.88 -1.81 23.11
C ASP A 71 1.04 -0.61 22.66
N ASN A 72 1.39 -0.02 21.51
CA ASN A 72 0.60 1.03 20.86
C ASN A 72 -0.41 0.50 19.83
N GLY A 73 -0.61 -0.83 19.76
CA GLY A 73 -1.55 -1.48 18.85
C GLY A 73 -1.17 -1.38 17.37
N LEU A 74 0.09 -1.09 17.06
CA LEU A 74 0.70 -1.10 15.73
C LEU A 74 1.10 -2.54 15.38
N VAL A 75 0.09 -3.33 15.02
CA VAL A 75 0.23 -4.72 14.59
C VAL A 75 -0.01 -4.87 13.10
N PHE A 76 0.54 -5.94 12.52
CA PHE A 76 0.53 -6.15 11.08
C PHE A 76 -0.89 -6.23 10.52
N ASP A 77 -1.83 -6.92 11.17
CA ASP A 77 -3.21 -7.04 10.67
C ASP A 77 -3.91 -5.69 10.51
N ARG A 78 -3.70 -4.79 11.47
CA ARG A 78 -4.30 -3.44 11.44
C ARG A 78 -3.71 -2.63 10.29
N TRP A 79 -2.39 -2.68 10.14
CA TRP A 79 -1.69 -1.98 9.07
C TRP A 79 -2.06 -2.55 7.70
N TYR A 80 -2.08 -3.87 7.55
CA TYR A 80 -2.40 -4.54 6.29
C TYR A 80 -3.83 -4.26 5.87
N ARG A 81 -4.81 -4.34 6.78
CA ARG A 81 -6.22 -4.02 6.48
C ARG A 81 -6.42 -2.61 5.93
N LYS A 82 -5.57 -1.65 6.32
CA LYS A 82 -5.62 -0.28 5.79
C LYS A 82 -5.15 -0.21 4.33
N TYR A 83 -4.22 -1.07 3.92
CA TYR A 83 -3.59 -1.06 2.60
C TYR A 83 -3.96 -2.29 1.75
N GLU A 84 -4.86 -3.16 2.22
CA GLU A 84 -5.22 -4.43 1.59
C GLU A 84 -5.68 -4.22 0.15
N ASP A 85 -6.58 -3.26 -0.07
CA ASP A 85 -7.08 -2.94 -1.42
C ASP A 85 -5.97 -2.41 -2.34
N LEU A 86 -4.94 -1.74 -1.81
CA LEU A 86 -3.81 -1.28 -2.61
C LEU A 86 -3.01 -2.48 -3.15
N PHE A 87 -2.84 -3.54 -2.36
CA PHE A 87 -2.19 -4.76 -2.84
C PHE A 87 -3.09 -5.62 -3.76
N LEU A 88 -4.38 -5.73 -3.43
CA LEU A 88 -5.30 -6.65 -4.11
C LEU A 88 -5.99 -6.04 -5.35
N LYS A 89 -6.31 -4.74 -5.32
CA LYS A 89 -7.03 -4.02 -6.38
C LYS A 89 -6.06 -3.19 -7.23
N ASP A 90 -5.33 -2.27 -6.61
CA ASP A 90 -4.45 -1.36 -7.35
C ASP A 90 -3.21 -2.11 -7.89
N GLY A 91 -2.71 -3.04 -7.09
CA GLY A 91 -1.65 -4.00 -7.45
C GLY A 91 -2.13 -5.22 -8.22
N ALA A 92 -3.39 -5.29 -8.69
CA ALA A 92 -3.93 -6.51 -9.33
C ALA A 92 -3.13 -6.98 -10.56
N LYS A 93 -2.45 -6.06 -11.26
CA LYS A 93 -1.59 -6.35 -12.42
C LYS A 93 -0.19 -6.85 -12.05
N LEU A 94 0.20 -6.77 -10.78
CA LEU A 94 1.49 -7.24 -10.29
C LEU A 94 1.44 -8.75 -10.07
N ASP A 95 2.53 -9.43 -10.44
CA ASP A 95 2.75 -10.81 -10.06
C ASP A 95 3.03 -10.93 -8.55
N ASP A 96 2.96 -12.15 -8.03
CA ASP A 96 3.17 -12.41 -6.61
C ASP A 96 4.55 -11.94 -6.14
N ALA A 97 5.59 -12.14 -6.95
CA ALA A 97 6.93 -11.69 -6.63
C ALA A 97 7.03 -10.16 -6.50
N ALA A 98 6.37 -9.39 -7.38
CA ALA A 98 6.29 -7.93 -7.28
C ALA A 98 5.49 -7.48 -6.06
N LYS A 99 4.36 -8.13 -5.75
CA LYS A 99 3.56 -7.81 -4.55
C LYS A 99 4.33 -8.07 -3.27
N VAL A 100 5.07 -9.18 -3.20
CA VAL A 100 5.96 -9.48 -2.07
C VAL A 100 7.06 -8.42 -1.96
N ARG A 101 7.72 -8.04 -3.06
CA ARG A 101 8.71 -6.95 -3.03
C ARG A 101 8.13 -5.64 -2.52
N LEU A 102 6.94 -5.26 -2.98
CA LEU A 102 6.25 -4.05 -2.53
C LEU A 102 5.94 -4.11 -1.02
N LEU A 103 5.43 -5.24 -0.55
CA LEU A 103 5.12 -5.45 0.87
C LEU A 103 6.38 -5.39 1.73
N LEU A 104 7.46 -6.07 1.35
CA LEU A 104 8.72 -6.05 2.10
C LEU A 104 9.37 -4.66 2.12
N ARG A 105 9.26 -3.89 1.03
CA ARG A 105 9.74 -2.50 0.96
C ARG A 105 8.99 -1.57 1.92
N SER A 106 7.76 -1.91 2.26
CA SER A 106 6.95 -1.15 3.22
C SER A 106 7.17 -1.53 4.68
N LEU A 107 8.05 -2.49 4.98
CA LEU A 107 8.41 -2.86 6.36
C LEU A 107 9.63 -2.07 6.80
N ASN A 108 9.68 -1.67 8.07
CA ASN A 108 10.93 -1.16 8.64
C ASN A 108 12.00 -2.27 8.69
N VAL A 109 13.25 -1.86 8.89
CA VAL A 109 14.42 -2.76 8.88
C VAL A 109 14.26 -3.92 9.88
N ALA A 110 13.80 -3.63 11.11
CA ALA A 110 13.68 -4.64 12.15
C ALA A 110 12.64 -5.73 11.83
N VAL A 111 11.47 -5.33 11.31
CA VAL A 111 10.41 -6.26 10.89
C VAL A 111 10.87 -7.05 9.67
N HIS A 112 11.47 -6.38 8.69
CA HIS A 112 12.01 -6.99 7.48
C HIS A 112 13.01 -8.11 7.83
N ASP A 113 14.03 -7.82 8.63
CA ASP A 113 15.09 -8.77 8.96
C ASP A 113 14.56 -9.99 9.71
N LYS A 114 13.63 -9.77 10.65
CA LYS A 114 12.98 -10.87 11.37
C LYS A 114 12.16 -11.76 10.44
N TYR A 115 11.45 -11.18 9.47
CA TYR A 115 10.72 -11.96 8.47
C TYR A 115 11.67 -12.74 7.55
N VAL A 116 12.72 -12.10 7.01
CA VAL A 116 13.69 -12.77 6.11
C VAL A 116 14.36 -13.95 6.81
N ASN A 117 14.77 -13.77 8.07
CA ASN A 117 15.34 -14.85 8.87
C ASN A 117 14.34 -15.99 9.14
N PHE A 118 13.07 -15.66 9.36
CA PHE A 118 12.02 -16.64 9.63
C PHE A 118 11.70 -17.53 8.41
N VAL A 119 11.84 -17.01 7.19
CA VAL A 119 11.49 -17.75 5.98
C VAL A 119 12.61 -18.61 5.39
N LEU A 120 13.82 -18.53 5.97
CA LEU A 120 14.94 -19.38 5.57
C LEU A 120 14.58 -20.88 5.65
N PRO A 121 15.08 -21.70 4.72
CA PRO A 121 16.06 -21.39 3.67
C PRO A 121 15.47 -20.78 2.38
N LYS A 122 14.15 -20.55 2.32
CA LYS A 122 13.51 -19.99 1.12
C LYS A 122 13.85 -18.50 1.00
N HIS A 123 14.05 -18.03 -0.23
CA HIS A 123 14.15 -16.60 -0.47
C HIS A 123 12.75 -15.98 -0.44
N PRO A 124 12.54 -14.79 0.17
CA PRO A 124 11.23 -14.15 0.23
C PRO A 124 10.49 -14.03 -1.11
N ARG A 125 11.23 -13.79 -2.20
CA ARG A 125 10.68 -13.71 -3.57
C ARG A 125 10.08 -15.01 -4.10
N ASP A 126 10.44 -16.15 -3.51
CA ASP A 126 9.97 -17.48 -3.92
C ASP A 126 8.74 -17.93 -3.14
N ILE A 127 8.21 -17.06 -2.27
CA ILE A 127 7.06 -17.31 -1.42
C ILE A 127 5.88 -16.55 -2.03
N GLU A 128 4.72 -17.21 -2.14
CA GLU A 128 3.52 -16.57 -2.64
C GLU A 128 3.12 -15.38 -1.77
N PHE A 129 2.45 -14.39 -2.36
CA PHE A 129 2.03 -13.19 -1.65
C PHE A 129 1.11 -13.53 -0.47
N LYS A 130 0.16 -14.43 -0.68
CA LYS A 130 -0.77 -14.88 0.35
C LYS A 130 -0.06 -15.58 1.52
N GLU A 131 0.94 -16.41 1.22
CA GLU A 131 1.74 -17.07 2.26
C GLU A 131 2.60 -16.06 3.03
N THR A 132 3.15 -15.06 2.34
CA THR A 132 3.91 -13.96 2.94
C THR A 132 3.06 -13.15 3.93
N VAL A 133 1.85 -12.73 3.52
CA VAL A 133 0.91 -12.02 4.40
C VAL A 133 0.58 -12.87 5.63
N LYS A 134 0.30 -14.17 5.44
CA LYS A 134 0.02 -15.08 6.56
C LYS A 134 1.18 -15.14 7.56
N LYS A 135 2.42 -15.32 7.08
CA LYS A 135 3.62 -15.38 7.94
C LYS A 135 3.89 -14.07 8.68
N LEU A 136 3.68 -12.93 8.01
CA LEU A 136 3.80 -11.61 8.65
C LEU A 136 2.73 -11.39 9.72
N THR A 137 1.48 -11.81 9.48
CA THR A 137 0.43 -11.85 10.49
C THR A 137 0.86 -12.74 11.68
N GLU A 138 1.40 -13.94 11.44
CA GLU A 138 1.83 -14.83 12.54
C GLU A 138 2.95 -14.21 13.40
N LEU A 139 3.91 -13.51 12.78
CA LEU A 139 5.08 -12.92 13.45
C LEU A 139 4.80 -11.59 14.17
N PHE A 140 3.84 -10.82 13.67
CA PHE A 140 3.63 -9.41 14.03
C PHE A 140 2.16 -9.05 14.31
N SER A 141 1.33 -10.04 14.60
CA SER A 141 0.01 -9.85 15.20
C SER A 141 0.10 -9.86 16.72
N VAL A 142 -0.93 -9.34 17.39
CA VAL A 142 -1.20 -9.74 18.77
C VAL A 142 -1.88 -11.11 18.66
N GLN A 143 -1.17 -12.18 19.03
CA GLN A 143 -1.79 -13.48 19.20
C GLN A 143 -2.67 -13.48 20.45
N ALA A 144 -3.81 -12.81 20.39
CA ALA A 144 -4.88 -13.00 21.34
C ALA A 144 -5.66 -14.25 20.91
N SER A 145 -5.71 -15.26 21.77
CA SER A 145 -6.55 -16.44 21.55
C SER A 145 -8.00 -16.00 21.31
N LEU A 146 -8.77 -16.79 20.56
CA LEU A 146 -10.21 -16.52 20.36
C LEU A 146 -10.92 -16.39 21.72
N PHE A 147 -10.49 -17.18 22.70
CA PHE A 147 -10.94 -17.07 24.07
C PHE A 147 -10.59 -15.70 24.69
N SER A 148 -9.34 -15.25 24.59
CA SER A 148 -8.92 -13.93 25.11
C SER A 148 -9.75 -12.79 24.52
N LYS A 149 -10.01 -12.82 23.21
CA LYS A 149 -10.90 -11.87 22.52
C LYS A 149 -12.31 -11.90 23.11
N ARG A 150 -12.86 -13.11 23.32
CA ARG A 150 -14.19 -13.31 23.91
C ARG A 150 -14.27 -12.78 25.34
N TYR A 151 -13.28 -13.10 26.16
CA TYR A 151 -13.19 -12.65 27.54
C TYR A 151 -13.08 -11.11 27.64
N GLN A 152 -12.23 -10.49 26.82
CA GLN A 152 -12.10 -9.03 26.75
C GLN A 152 -13.42 -8.34 26.36
N CYS A 153 -14.22 -8.95 25.47
CA CYS A 153 -15.53 -8.42 25.12
C CYS A 153 -16.46 -8.26 26.34
N PHE A 154 -16.40 -9.18 27.31
CA PHE A 154 -17.17 -9.08 28.56
C PHE A 154 -16.58 -8.11 29.58
N GLN A 155 -15.34 -7.67 29.38
CA GLN A 155 -14.69 -6.65 30.19
C GLN A 155 -14.88 -5.23 29.64
N LEU A 156 -15.54 -5.08 28.48
CA LEU A 156 -15.74 -3.78 27.87
C LEU A 156 -16.48 -2.82 28.80
N SER A 157 -15.87 -1.66 28.99
CA SER A 157 -16.43 -0.51 29.65
C SER A 157 -16.12 0.73 28.82
N LYS A 158 -17.11 1.61 28.64
CA LYS A 158 -16.91 2.89 27.95
C LYS A 158 -15.94 3.77 28.75
N SER A 159 -14.90 4.30 28.10
CA SER A 159 -14.04 5.32 28.70
C SER A 159 -14.81 6.63 28.90
N GLU A 160 -14.46 7.41 29.92
CA GLU A 160 -15.03 8.74 30.14
C GLU A 160 -14.77 9.68 28.96
N SER A 161 -13.61 9.52 28.29
CA SER A 161 -13.19 10.32 27.14
C SER A 161 -13.92 10.01 25.83
N ASP A 162 -14.52 8.83 25.71
CA ASP A 162 -15.07 8.37 24.44
C ASP A 162 -16.49 8.93 24.24
N ASP A 163 -16.80 9.38 23.03
CA ASP A 163 -18.19 9.60 22.62
C ASP A 163 -18.90 8.25 22.30
N PHE A 164 -20.22 8.29 22.13
CA PHE A 164 -21.01 7.08 21.88
C PHE A 164 -20.73 6.43 20.52
N VAL A 165 -20.37 7.21 19.50
CA VAL A 165 -20.06 6.68 18.16
C VAL A 165 -18.73 5.93 18.22
N THR A 166 -17.72 6.51 18.86
CA THR A 166 -16.43 5.87 19.10
C THR A 166 -16.60 4.58 19.90
N TYR A 167 -17.37 4.62 21.00
CA TYR A 167 -17.61 3.42 21.81
C TYR A 167 -18.41 2.35 21.06
N ALA A 168 -19.44 2.72 20.28
CA ALA A 168 -20.18 1.78 19.46
C ALA A 168 -19.27 1.08 18.44
N GLY A 169 -18.32 1.81 17.85
CA GLY A 169 -17.29 1.25 16.97
C GLY A 169 -16.40 0.22 17.68
N ILE A 170 -16.00 0.51 18.92
CA ILE A 170 -15.23 -0.43 19.76
C ILE A 170 -16.05 -1.69 20.06
N VAL A 171 -17.30 -1.54 20.51
CA VAL A 171 -18.21 -2.67 20.77
C VAL A 171 -18.39 -3.53 19.52
N ASN A 172 -18.65 -2.91 18.37
CA ASN A 172 -18.81 -3.64 17.11
C ASN A 172 -17.55 -4.43 16.74
N LYS A 173 -16.37 -3.81 16.87
CA LYS A 173 -15.09 -4.50 16.62
C LYS A 173 -14.94 -5.74 17.52
N HIS A 174 -15.18 -5.59 18.83
CA HIS A 174 -15.09 -6.71 19.76
C HIS A 174 -16.11 -7.81 19.46
N CYS A 175 -17.33 -7.47 19.04
CA CYS A 175 -18.35 -8.45 18.64
C CYS A 175 -17.96 -9.26 17.39
N GLU A 176 -17.35 -8.63 16.40
CA GLU A 176 -16.81 -9.33 15.23
C GLU A 176 -15.65 -10.25 15.62
N ASP A 177 -14.71 -9.75 16.43
CA ASP A 177 -13.56 -10.50 16.96
C ASP A 177 -13.98 -11.65 17.90
N PHE A 178 -15.16 -11.56 18.54
CA PHE A 178 -15.74 -12.57 19.42
C PHE A 178 -16.24 -13.81 18.65
N GLU A 179 -16.54 -13.64 17.36
CA GLU A 179 -17.11 -14.67 16.48
C GLU A 179 -18.39 -15.28 17.05
N LEU A 180 -19.36 -14.43 17.42
CA LEU A 180 -20.59 -14.83 18.13
C LEU A 180 -21.35 -15.97 17.43
N LYS A 181 -21.36 -15.96 16.09
CA LYS A 181 -22.04 -16.98 15.27
C LYS A 181 -21.45 -18.40 15.42
N LYS A 182 -20.19 -18.51 15.85
CA LYS A 182 -19.51 -19.80 16.07
C LYS A 182 -19.55 -20.26 17.52
N LEU A 183 -20.10 -19.46 18.45
CA LEU A 183 -20.12 -19.78 19.87
C LEU A 183 -21.30 -20.71 20.20
N THR A 184 -21.03 -21.82 20.88
CA THR A 184 -22.09 -22.70 21.38
C THR A 184 -22.70 -22.16 22.68
N ALA A 185 -23.93 -22.57 23.00
CA ALA A 185 -24.58 -22.18 24.25
C ALA A 185 -23.77 -22.56 25.49
N ASP A 186 -23.09 -23.71 25.49
CA ASP A 186 -22.29 -24.16 26.64
C ASP A 186 -20.96 -23.41 26.75
N GLN A 187 -20.33 -23.07 25.62
CA GLN A 187 -19.18 -22.16 25.62
C GLN A 187 -19.57 -20.77 26.14
N PHE A 188 -20.75 -20.26 25.78
CA PHE A 188 -21.28 -19.00 26.31
C PHE A 188 -21.52 -19.06 27.82
N LYS A 189 -22.19 -20.10 28.32
CA LYS A 189 -22.41 -20.30 29.78
C LYS A 189 -21.08 -20.38 30.54
N SER A 190 -20.09 -21.08 29.98
CA SER A 190 -18.76 -21.22 30.57
C SER A 190 -18.04 -19.87 30.66
N LEU A 191 -18.09 -19.07 29.59
CA LEU A 191 -17.58 -17.70 29.59
C LEU A 191 -18.28 -16.83 30.64
N LEU A 192 -19.62 -16.87 30.70
CA LEU A 192 -20.40 -16.10 31.66
C LEU A 192 -20.03 -16.45 33.11
N PHE A 193 -19.87 -17.74 33.41
CA PHE A 193 -19.42 -18.22 34.71
C PHE A 193 -18.05 -17.66 35.08
N ILE A 194 -17.07 -17.77 34.18
CA ILE A 194 -15.69 -17.30 34.40
C ILE A 194 -15.64 -15.78 34.57
N CYS A 195 -16.38 -15.02 33.75
CA CYS A 195 -16.48 -13.56 33.85
C CYS A 195 -17.14 -13.09 35.16
N GLY A 196 -17.97 -13.94 35.78
CA GLY A 196 -18.58 -13.69 37.09
C GLY A 196 -17.61 -13.82 38.26
N LEU A 197 -16.52 -14.56 38.11
CA LEU A 197 -15.48 -14.75 39.14
C LEU A 197 -14.61 -13.49 39.23
N ARG A 198 -15.09 -12.42 39.87
CA ARG A 198 -14.38 -11.12 39.92
C ARG A 198 -13.49 -10.95 41.16
N SER A 199 -13.61 -11.81 42.17
CA SER A 199 -12.79 -11.75 43.37
C SER A 199 -11.32 -12.07 43.08
N SER A 200 -10.41 -11.45 43.84
CA SER A 200 -8.99 -11.81 43.81
C SER A 200 -8.74 -13.23 44.33
N ARG A 201 -9.61 -13.74 45.22
CA ARG A 201 -9.56 -15.12 45.74
C ARG A 201 -9.82 -16.16 44.66
N ASP A 202 -10.54 -15.78 43.60
CA ASP A 202 -10.88 -16.67 42.50
C ASP A 202 -9.87 -16.57 41.34
N ALA A 203 -8.77 -15.83 41.50
CA ALA A 203 -7.81 -15.60 40.42
C ALA A 203 -7.20 -16.90 39.89
N ASP A 204 -6.82 -17.82 40.78
CA ASP A 204 -6.19 -19.08 40.38
C ASP A 204 -7.15 -20.01 39.65
N ILE A 205 -8.39 -20.12 40.15
CA ILE A 205 -9.42 -20.94 39.49
C ILE A 205 -9.88 -20.31 38.17
N ARG A 206 -9.98 -18.97 38.12
CA ARG A 206 -10.21 -18.23 36.88
C ARG A 206 -9.12 -18.56 35.88
N THR A 207 -7.83 -18.37 36.19
CA THR A 207 -6.72 -18.70 35.29
C THR A 207 -6.72 -20.16 34.82
N ARG A 208 -7.03 -21.12 35.69
CA ARG A 208 -7.14 -22.53 35.29
C ARG A 208 -8.30 -22.80 34.34
N LEU A 209 -9.49 -22.25 34.64
CA LEU A 209 -10.67 -22.36 33.77
C LEU A 209 -10.42 -21.65 32.43
N LEU A 210 -9.70 -20.52 32.43
CA LEU A 210 -9.26 -19.79 31.25
C LEU A 210 -8.39 -20.69 30.36
N SER A 211 -7.36 -21.36 30.91
CA SER A 211 -6.47 -22.25 30.14
C SER A 211 -7.16 -23.51 29.59
N MET A 212 -8.15 -24.07 30.30
CA MET A 212 -8.89 -25.26 29.82
C MET A 212 -9.82 -24.95 28.64
N LEU A 213 -10.29 -23.72 28.49
CA LEU A 213 -11.12 -23.31 27.36
C LEU A 213 -10.31 -23.02 26.10
N GLU A 214 -9.03 -22.65 26.22
CA GLU A 214 -8.13 -22.47 25.06
C GLU A 214 -7.81 -23.79 24.34
N VAL A 215 -7.78 -24.91 25.07
CA VAL A 215 -7.52 -26.25 24.52
C VAL A 215 -8.73 -26.84 23.78
N ASN A 216 -9.94 -26.36 24.09
CA ASN A 216 -11.21 -26.89 23.58
C ASN A 216 -11.97 -25.92 22.66
N ALA A 217 -11.28 -24.87 22.19
CA ALA A 217 -11.84 -23.79 21.34
C ALA A 217 -11.75 -24.11 19.84
#